data_AF-A0A1E4HG27-F1
#
_entry.id   AF-A0A1E4HG27-F1
#
_cell.length_a   1.000
_cell.length_b   1.000
_cell.length_c   1.000
_cell.angle_alpha   90.00
_cell.angle_beta   90.00
_cell.angle_gamma   90.00
#
_symmetry.space_group_name_H-M   'P 1'
#
loop_
_entity.id
_entity.type
_entity.pdbx_description
1 polymer ?
#
loop_
_entity_poly.entity_id
_entity_poly.type
_entity_poly.pdbx_seq_one_letter_code
_entity_poly.pdbx_strand_id
1 'polypeptide(L)'
;MSAMQGEKFLMSFKQWTVPVYYADASTPRQTVRLTENWGASELRNVPVPPNAKPDPSADAHLSIVDRSTGCVYDFWGAKGGGGGLSASWGNAIPTNSNGVYPGGLGSRGSGFSAAAGIVTADELRRGVINHALVFAYPQTKSGGPVAPATKSDGQSGGGNALPEGARLRLDPSLNLKTLGLNKYELTIATAMQKYGMILGDTSGGFTIYAQHPQSVPGAFTGLLPDDTWVDLTKIPTDRLQVMKLPAQSSNKSFVVGNRCNGW
;
A
#
# COMPACT_ATOMS: atom_id res chain seq x y z
N MET A 1 -13.83 10.04 -22.04
CA MET A 1 -13.72 8.63 -21.60
C MET A 1 -13.23 8.63 -20.17
N SER A 2 -13.76 7.75 -19.31
CA SER A 2 -13.24 7.61 -17.93
C SER A 2 -11.78 7.17 -18.01
N ALA A 3 -10.92 7.72 -17.16
CA ALA A 3 -9.48 7.38 -17.16
C ALA A 3 -9.22 5.87 -17.04
N MET A 4 -10.17 5.13 -16.45
CA MET A 4 -10.07 3.71 -16.11
C MET A 4 -10.81 2.76 -17.06
N GLN A 5 -11.36 3.28 -18.16
CA GLN A 5 -12.19 2.48 -19.05
C GLN A 5 -11.35 1.42 -19.79
N GLY A 6 -11.66 0.14 -19.58
CA GLY A 6 -10.99 -0.99 -20.21
C GLY A 6 -9.88 -1.66 -19.39
N GLU A 7 -9.52 -1.08 -18.23
CA GLU A 7 -8.54 -1.68 -17.32
C GLU A 7 -9.16 -2.86 -16.53
N LYS A 8 -8.43 -3.98 -16.47
CA LYS A 8 -8.83 -5.10 -15.62
C LYS A 8 -8.54 -4.74 -14.16
N PHE A 9 -9.59 -4.56 -13.36
CA PHE A 9 -9.44 -4.28 -11.94
C PHE A 9 -9.16 -5.55 -11.15
N LEU A 10 -8.02 -5.57 -10.45
CA LEU A 10 -7.50 -6.71 -9.71
C LEU A 10 -7.16 -6.32 -8.26
N MET A 11 -6.82 -7.33 -7.47
CA MET A 11 -6.16 -7.14 -6.18
C MET A 11 -4.91 -8.01 -6.10
N SER A 12 -3.76 -7.39 -5.85
CA SER A 12 -2.48 -8.06 -5.62
C SER A 12 -2.51 -8.83 -4.30
N PHE A 13 -2.18 -10.12 -4.31
CA PHE A 13 -2.33 -11.00 -3.14
C PHE A 13 -1.09 -11.83 -2.79
N LYS A 14 -0.49 -12.56 -3.73
CA LYS A 14 0.73 -13.38 -3.47
C LYS A 14 2.01 -12.86 -4.13
N GLN A 15 1.90 -11.78 -4.89
CA GLN A 15 3.00 -11.13 -5.59
C GLN A 15 2.69 -9.64 -5.75
N TRP A 16 3.72 -8.79 -5.71
CA TRP A 16 3.57 -7.33 -5.80
C TRP A 16 2.56 -6.79 -4.79
N THR A 17 2.64 -7.31 -3.57
CA THR A 17 1.88 -6.79 -2.44
C THR A 17 2.77 -6.70 -1.19
N VAL A 18 2.18 -6.55 0.00
CA VAL A 18 2.92 -6.26 1.23
C VAL A 18 2.70 -7.35 2.27
N PRO A 19 3.73 -8.14 2.63
CA PRO A 19 3.71 -8.89 3.87
C PRO A 19 3.85 -7.95 5.06
N VAL A 20 2.97 -8.15 6.05
CA VAL A 20 2.97 -7.35 7.29
C VAL A 20 3.19 -8.29 8.46
N TYR A 21 4.38 -8.22 9.05
CA TYR A 21 4.72 -8.97 10.26
C TYR A 21 4.50 -8.11 11.50
N TYR A 22 4.21 -8.76 12.63
CA TYR A 22 4.05 -8.08 13.91
C TYR A 22 5.24 -8.41 14.82
N ALA A 23 5.73 -7.39 15.51
CA ALA A 23 6.75 -7.50 16.52
C ALA A 23 6.23 -7.02 17.88
N ASP A 24 6.91 -7.44 18.93
CA ASP A 24 6.66 -7.04 20.31
C ASP A 24 7.99 -6.78 21.05
N ALA A 25 7.91 -6.55 22.37
CA ALA A 25 9.06 -6.23 23.20
C ALA A 25 10.12 -7.36 23.26
N SER A 26 9.75 -8.61 22.95
CA SER A 26 10.66 -9.76 22.93
C SER A 26 11.34 -9.96 21.58
N THR A 27 10.89 -9.27 20.54
CA THR A 27 11.42 -9.43 19.18
C THR A 27 12.86 -8.90 19.08
N PRO A 28 13.83 -9.69 18.58
CA PRO A 28 15.20 -9.24 18.41
C PRO A 28 15.29 -7.98 17.54
N ARG A 29 16.09 -7.00 17.99
CA ARG A 29 16.32 -5.76 17.26
C ARG A 29 17.66 -5.79 16.55
N GLN A 30 17.70 -5.23 15.35
CA GLN A 30 18.92 -5.13 14.55
C GLN A 30 18.97 -3.82 13.77
N THR A 31 20.15 -3.52 13.22
CA THR A 31 20.31 -2.43 12.25
C THR A 31 20.12 -2.98 10.86
N VAL A 32 19.17 -2.42 10.12
CA VAL A 32 18.91 -2.76 8.71
C VAL A 32 19.70 -1.81 7.82
N ARG A 33 20.57 -2.35 6.97
CA ARG A 33 21.35 -1.55 6.00
C ARG A 33 20.45 -1.11 4.84
N LEU A 34 20.59 0.16 4.44
CA LEU A 34 19.93 0.76 3.29
C LEU A 34 20.97 1.04 2.20
N THR A 35 20.72 0.59 0.97
CA THR A 35 21.73 0.64 -0.10
C THR A 35 21.61 1.86 -1.01
N GLU A 36 20.47 2.54 -1.00
CA GLU A 36 20.29 3.79 -1.74
C GLU A 36 21.10 4.94 -1.12
N ASN A 37 21.61 5.85 -1.95
CA ASN A 37 22.54 6.90 -1.54
C ASN A 37 21.91 8.30 -1.39
N TRP A 38 20.59 8.41 -1.55
CA TRP A 38 19.84 9.67 -1.49
C TRP A 38 19.14 9.91 -0.14
N GLY A 39 19.40 9.07 0.87
CA GLY A 39 18.85 9.21 2.22
C GLY A 39 19.76 8.61 3.28
N ALA A 40 19.17 8.13 4.39
CA ALA A 40 19.91 7.43 5.43
C ALA A 40 20.49 6.10 4.92
N SER A 41 21.68 5.72 5.40
CA SER A 41 22.35 4.47 5.03
C SER A 41 21.95 3.26 5.89
N GLU A 42 21.17 3.49 6.94
CA GLU A 42 20.66 2.45 7.82
C GLU A 42 19.45 2.91 8.64
N LEU A 43 18.62 1.93 9.01
CA LEU A 43 17.55 2.08 9.99
C LEU A 43 17.92 1.25 11.23
N ARG A 44 18.10 1.94 12.37
CA ARG A 44 18.58 1.32 13.61
C ARG A 44 17.42 0.78 14.45
N ASN A 45 17.72 -0.19 15.33
CA ASN A 45 16.78 -0.72 16.32
C ASN A 45 15.46 -1.23 15.74
N VAL A 46 15.50 -1.82 14.54
CA VAL A 46 14.32 -2.41 13.89
C VAL A 46 14.04 -3.76 14.55
N PRO A 47 12.84 -3.99 15.10
CA PRO A 47 12.47 -5.30 15.66
C PRO A 47 12.09 -6.22 14.51
N VAL A 48 12.97 -7.14 14.13
CA VAL A 48 12.72 -8.01 12.97
C VAL A 48 12.34 -9.41 13.45
N PRO A 49 11.08 -9.84 13.29
CA PRO A 49 10.69 -11.21 13.58
C PRO A 49 11.56 -12.22 12.83
N PRO A 50 11.99 -13.34 13.44
CA PRO A 50 12.86 -14.32 12.78
C PRO A 50 12.26 -14.91 11.49
N ASN A 51 10.93 -14.94 11.38
CA ASN A 51 10.21 -15.41 10.21
C ASN A 51 9.88 -14.30 9.19
N ALA A 52 10.24 -13.05 9.44
CA ALA A 52 9.97 -11.94 8.53
C ALA A 52 10.73 -12.13 7.22
N LYS A 53 9.99 -12.11 6.11
CA LYS A 53 10.49 -12.24 4.74
C LYS A 53 9.76 -11.25 3.82
N PRO A 54 10.46 -10.63 2.87
CA PRO A 54 9.85 -9.69 1.93
C PRO A 54 8.90 -10.39 0.95
N ASP A 55 8.09 -9.60 0.24
CA ASP A 55 7.37 -10.05 -0.95
C ASP A 55 8.36 -10.71 -1.93
N PRO A 56 8.01 -11.85 -2.57
CA PRO A 56 8.95 -12.56 -3.42
C PRO A 56 9.15 -11.91 -4.80
N SER A 57 8.34 -10.92 -5.16
CA SER A 57 8.47 -10.19 -6.42
C SER A 57 9.50 -9.06 -6.34
N ALA A 58 9.82 -8.46 -7.49
CA ALA A 58 10.95 -7.55 -7.65
C ALA A 58 10.97 -6.34 -6.70
N ASP A 59 9.82 -5.77 -6.34
CA ASP A 59 9.75 -4.63 -5.41
C ASP A 59 10.07 -5.02 -3.97
N ALA A 60 9.90 -6.31 -3.64
CA ALA A 60 10.28 -6.94 -2.38
C ALA A 60 9.87 -6.10 -1.15
N HIS A 61 8.62 -5.64 -1.12
CA HIS A 61 8.10 -4.88 0.00
C HIS A 61 8.08 -5.71 1.29
N LEU A 62 8.29 -5.05 2.42
CA LEU A 62 8.16 -5.63 3.74
C LEU A 62 7.71 -4.55 4.73
N SER A 63 6.67 -4.85 5.50
CA SER A 63 6.25 -4.03 6.64
C SER A 63 6.37 -4.81 7.93
N ILE A 64 6.87 -4.15 8.98
CA ILE A 64 6.90 -4.68 10.33
C ILE A 64 6.23 -3.70 11.28
N VAL A 65 5.18 -4.16 11.96
CA VAL A 65 4.43 -3.38 12.95
C VAL A 65 4.87 -3.79 14.35
N ASP A 66 5.61 -2.92 15.03
CA ASP A 66 5.98 -3.09 16.43
C ASP A 66 4.85 -2.62 17.34
N ARG A 67 4.15 -3.58 17.94
CA ARG A 67 3.04 -3.33 18.87
C ARG A 67 3.50 -2.79 20.22
N SER A 68 4.76 -2.99 20.59
CA SER A 68 5.30 -2.52 21.87
C SER A 68 5.64 -1.04 21.84
N THR A 69 6.16 -0.55 20.71
CA THR A 69 6.53 0.88 20.54
C THR A 69 5.50 1.67 19.74
N GLY A 70 4.55 0.98 19.10
CA GLY A 70 3.56 1.60 18.22
C GLY A 70 4.20 2.23 16.99
N CYS A 71 5.13 1.53 16.35
CA CYS A 71 5.87 1.97 15.16
C CYS A 71 5.65 0.99 13.99
N VAL A 72 5.62 1.50 12.77
CA VAL A 72 5.66 0.72 11.54
C VAL A 72 7.00 0.97 10.85
N TYR A 73 7.68 -0.09 10.45
CA TYR A 73 8.91 -0.07 9.68
C TYR A 73 8.62 -0.63 8.29
N ASP A 74 8.74 0.21 7.26
CA ASP A 74 8.44 -0.16 5.88
C ASP A 74 9.71 -0.16 5.03
N PHE A 75 9.83 -1.16 4.16
CA PHE A 75 10.99 -1.38 3.30
C PHE A 75 10.56 -1.59 1.84
N TRP A 76 11.44 -1.16 0.94
CA TRP A 76 11.39 -1.44 -0.51
C TRP A 76 12.74 -2.04 -0.94
N GLY A 77 12.69 -2.99 -1.88
CA GLY A 77 13.85 -3.75 -2.33
C GLY A 77 14.48 -4.56 -1.19
N ALA A 78 13.67 -5.06 -0.25
CA ALA A 78 14.18 -5.80 0.89
C ALA A 78 14.73 -7.18 0.47
N LYS A 79 15.82 -7.60 1.12
CA LYS A 79 16.53 -8.85 0.84
C LYS A 79 16.82 -9.59 2.14
N GLY A 80 16.80 -10.92 2.06
CA GLY A 80 16.99 -11.78 3.22
C GLY A 80 15.75 -11.85 4.11
N GLY A 81 15.96 -11.84 5.42
CA GLY A 81 14.91 -11.99 6.44
C GLY A 81 15.52 -12.29 7.81
N GLY A 82 14.76 -12.13 8.89
CA GLY A 82 15.27 -12.31 10.24
C GLY A 82 16.55 -11.49 10.47
N GLY A 83 17.59 -12.10 11.05
CA GLY A 83 18.88 -11.46 11.39
C GLY A 83 19.75 -10.96 10.21
N GLY A 84 19.33 -11.16 8.96
CA GLY A 84 20.07 -10.78 7.74
C GLY A 84 19.34 -9.79 6.85
N LEU A 85 18.39 -9.02 7.40
CA LEU A 85 17.57 -8.10 6.62
C LEU A 85 18.39 -6.89 6.13
N SER A 86 18.32 -6.61 4.84
CA SER A 86 18.77 -5.36 4.20
C SER A 86 17.70 -4.87 3.22
N ALA A 87 17.77 -3.61 2.80
CA ALA A 87 16.81 -3.05 1.85
C ALA A 87 17.46 -2.01 0.94
N SER A 88 16.84 -1.74 -0.22
CA SER A 88 17.21 -0.57 -1.02
C SER A 88 16.88 0.70 -0.24
N TRP A 89 15.64 0.81 0.22
CA TRP A 89 15.17 1.90 1.07
C TRP A 89 14.26 1.40 2.18
N GLY A 90 14.21 2.14 3.29
CA GLY A 90 13.25 1.92 4.35
C GLY A 90 13.10 3.13 5.25
N ASN A 91 11.96 3.23 5.92
CA ASN A 91 11.65 4.32 6.86
C ASN A 91 10.65 3.82 7.92
N ALA A 92 10.53 4.55 9.02
CA ALA A 92 9.59 4.20 10.09
C ALA A 92 8.70 5.38 10.48
N ILE A 93 7.44 5.07 10.81
CA ILE A 93 6.43 6.05 11.18
C ILE A 93 5.58 5.53 12.36
N PRO A 94 5.08 6.42 13.24
CA PRO A 94 4.13 6.03 14.28
C PRO A 94 2.86 5.38 13.73
N THR A 95 2.39 4.31 14.37
CA THR A 95 1.10 3.63 14.06
C THR A 95 -0.11 4.51 14.27
N ASN A 96 -0.02 5.54 15.13
CA ASN A 96 -1.07 6.53 15.37
C ASN A 96 -0.95 7.77 14.46
N SER A 97 -0.09 7.72 13.43
CA SER A 97 -0.05 8.73 12.37
C SER A 97 -1.18 8.52 11.35
N ASN A 98 -1.22 9.36 10.32
CA ASN A 98 -2.11 9.19 9.17
C ASN A 98 -1.55 8.20 8.11
N GLY A 99 -0.42 7.54 8.37
CA GLY A 99 0.21 6.61 7.42
C GLY A 99 0.92 7.27 6.24
N VAL A 100 1.21 8.58 6.32
CA VAL A 100 1.91 9.35 5.28
C VAL A 100 3.25 9.86 5.81
N TYR A 101 4.35 9.54 5.13
CA TYR A 101 5.68 10.04 5.44
C TYR A 101 5.82 11.51 5.01
N PRO A 102 5.95 12.50 5.92
CA PRO A 102 5.79 13.91 5.57
C PRO A 102 6.76 14.46 4.51
N GLY A 103 7.98 13.92 4.44
CA GLY A 103 8.99 14.29 3.44
C GLY A 103 9.02 13.38 2.21
N GLY A 104 8.02 12.51 2.04
CA GLY A 104 7.86 11.68 0.84
C GLY A 104 8.71 10.41 0.79
N LEU A 105 9.80 10.32 1.56
CA LEU A 105 10.69 9.15 1.57
C LEU A 105 10.12 7.95 2.35
N GLY A 106 8.93 7.50 1.97
CA GLY A 106 8.37 6.19 2.33
C GLY A 106 8.88 5.07 1.43
N SER A 107 8.39 3.86 1.62
CA SER A 107 8.73 2.72 0.74
C SER A 107 7.90 2.70 -0.54
N ARG A 108 6.68 3.25 -0.56
CA ARG A 108 5.84 3.39 -1.76
C ARG A 108 6.17 4.69 -2.51
N GLY A 109 5.90 4.72 -3.83
CA GLY A 109 6.10 5.90 -4.69
C GLY A 109 5.52 7.19 -4.11
N SER A 110 4.34 7.06 -3.49
CA SER A 110 3.55 8.17 -2.96
C SER A 110 4.02 8.78 -1.64
N GLY A 111 4.92 8.08 -0.93
CA GLY A 111 5.24 8.37 0.46
C GLY A 111 4.19 7.87 1.45
N PHE A 112 3.28 6.98 1.06
CA PHE A 112 2.45 6.25 2.02
C PHE A 112 3.22 5.08 2.65
N SER A 113 2.78 4.70 3.85
CA SER A 113 3.19 3.44 4.47
C SER A 113 2.81 2.26 3.60
N ALA A 114 3.70 1.27 3.49
CA ALA A 114 3.43 0.03 2.77
C ALA A 114 2.26 -0.74 3.40
N ALA A 115 2.10 -0.68 4.72
CA ALA A 115 1.01 -1.32 5.44
C ALA A 115 -0.33 -0.58 5.33
N ALA A 116 -0.34 0.68 4.86
CA ALA A 116 -1.57 1.47 4.79
C ALA A 116 -2.47 1.06 3.61
N GLY A 117 -3.78 1.01 3.86
CA GLY A 117 -4.80 0.83 2.82
C GLY A 117 -4.86 -0.55 2.18
N ILE A 118 -4.18 -1.55 2.74
CA ILE A 118 -4.26 -2.95 2.29
C ILE A 118 -5.49 -3.64 2.88
N VAL A 119 -6.05 -4.61 2.16
CA VAL A 119 -7.16 -5.45 2.62
C VAL A 119 -6.63 -6.60 3.48
N THR A 120 -7.19 -6.78 4.68
CA THR A 120 -6.80 -7.87 5.60
C THR A 120 -7.82 -9.00 5.66
N ALA A 121 -7.38 -10.20 6.04
CA ALA A 121 -8.26 -11.36 6.22
C ALA A 121 -9.36 -11.11 7.26
N ASP A 122 -9.03 -10.39 8.35
CA ASP A 122 -9.98 -10.09 9.41
C ASP A 122 -11.09 -9.14 8.96
N GLU A 123 -10.80 -8.20 8.05
CA GLU A 123 -11.81 -7.33 7.45
C GLU A 123 -12.74 -8.10 6.53
N LEU A 124 -12.20 -8.98 5.69
CA LEU A 124 -13.00 -9.82 4.82
C LEU A 124 -13.88 -10.79 5.61
N ARG A 125 -13.36 -11.36 6.71
CA ARG A 125 -14.12 -12.25 7.60
C ARG A 125 -15.27 -11.51 8.30
N ARG A 126 -15.03 -10.27 8.73
CA ARG A 126 -16.06 -9.41 9.36
C ARG A 126 -17.02 -8.78 8.35
N GLY A 127 -16.67 -8.78 7.06
CA GLY A 127 -17.43 -8.11 6.00
C GLY A 127 -17.38 -6.59 6.08
N VAL A 128 -16.36 -6.02 6.72
CA VAL A 128 -16.24 -4.56 6.94
C VAL A 128 -14.78 -4.12 6.84
N ILE A 129 -14.53 -3.16 5.96
CA ILE A 129 -13.28 -2.39 5.86
C ILE A 129 -13.62 -0.94 6.23
N ASN A 130 -12.90 -0.36 7.19
CA ASN A 130 -13.20 0.96 7.77
C ASN A 130 -12.22 2.08 7.36
N HIS A 131 -11.50 1.87 6.25
CA HIS A 131 -10.52 2.82 5.74
C HIS A 131 -10.61 2.94 4.21
N ALA A 132 -9.97 3.98 3.66
CA ALA A 132 -9.76 4.07 2.22
C ALA A 132 -8.72 3.03 1.79
N LEU A 133 -8.92 2.42 0.63
CA LEU A 133 -7.94 1.49 0.06
C LEU A 133 -6.79 2.26 -0.58
N VAL A 134 -5.62 1.64 -0.71
CA VAL A 134 -4.57 2.14 -1.60
C VAL A 134 -4.61 1.32 -2.88
N PHE A 135 -4.48 2.00 -4.03
CA PHE A 135 -4.40 1.34 -5.34
C PHE A 135 -3.15 1.78 -6.10
N ALA A 136 -2.74 0.97 -7.07
CA ALA A 136 -1.75 1.31 -8.07
C ALA A 136 -2.33 1.29 -9.47
N TYR A 137 -1.69 2.04 -10.35
CA TYR A 137 -2.23 2.36 -11.67
C TYR A 137 -1.11 2.54 -12.72
N PRO A 138 -1.32 2.12 -13.99
CA PRO A 138 -0.30 2.26 -15.04
C PRO A 138 -0.06 3.68 -15.53
N GLN A 139 -1.05 4.56 -15.44
CA GLN A 139 -0.93 5.93 -15.94
C GLN A 139 -0.79 6.91 -14.77
N THR A 140 0.30 6.79 -14.02
CA THR A 140 0.62 7.73 -12.94
C THR A 140 1.23 9.01 -13.52
N LYS A 141 0.61 10.15 -13.21
CA LYS A 141 0.89 11.46 -13.81
C LYS A 141 2.24 12.02 -13.37
N SER A 142 2.98 12.59 -14.31
CA SER A 142 4.18 13.38 -14.05
C SER A 142 3.88 14.73 -13.39
N GLY A 143 4.91 15.36 -12.82
CA GLY A 143 4.81 16.72 -12.25
C GLY A 143 4.62 16.80 -10.73
N GLY A 144 4.59 15.66 -10.03
CA GLY A 144 4.54 15.60 -8.55
C GLY A 144 3.22 15.08 -7.98
N PRO A 145 3.13 14.91 -6.65
CA PRO A 145 1.94 14.37 -5.99
C PRO A 145 0.84 15.41 -5.82
N VAL A 146 -0.35 14.94 -5.48
CA VAL A 146 -1.41 15.72 -4.83
C VAL A 146 -1.62 15.21 -3.41
N ALA A 147 -2.05 16.07 -2.49
CA ALA A 147 -2.36 15.63 -1.12
C ALA A 147 -3.43 14.51 -1.13
N PRO A 148 -3.30 13.47 -0.29
CA PRO A 148 -2.36 13.38 0.83
C PRO A 148 -0.97 12.82 0.47
N ALA A 149 -0.71 12.43 -0.78
CA ALA A 149 0.62 11.99 -1.17
C ALA A 149 1.64 13.12 -1.05
N THR A 150 2.88 12.73 -0.73
CA THR A 150 4.00 13.64 -0.44
C THR A 150 5.18 13.43 -1.39
N LYS A 151 5.12 12.37 -2.20
CA LYS A 151 6.06 12.07 -3.28
C LYS A 151 5.29 11.46 -4.45
N SER A 152 5.89 11.50 -5.64
CA SER A 152 5.44 10.78 -6.81
C SER A 152 6.61 10.17 -7.57
N ASP A 153 6.45 8.98 -8.11
CA ASP A 153 7.32 8.40 -9.15
C ASP A 153 6.71 8.42 -10.56
N GLY A 154 5.51 8.98 -10.69
CA GLY A 154 4.76 9.04 -11.94
C GLY A 154 5.49 9.80 -13.05
N GLN A 155 5.41 9.26 -14.27
CA GLN A 155 6.06 9.83 -15.45
C GLN A 155 5.12 10.05 -16.64
N SER A 156 3.85 9.63 -16.56
CA SER A 156 2.92 9.74 -17.67
C SER A 156 2.46 11.18 -17.90
N GLY A 157 2.51 11.62 -19.16
CA GLY A 157 1.87 12.85 -19.64
C GLY A 157 0.51 12.62 -20.30
N GLY A 158 -0.03 11.39 -20.25
CA GLY A 158 -1.26 11.01 -20.93
C GLY A 158 -2.51 11.70 -20.37
N GLY A 159 -3.54 11.86 -21.21
CA GLY A 159 -4.80 12.53 -20.82
C GLY A 159 -5.61 11.78 -19.74
N ASN A 160 -5.39 10.48 -19.57
CA ASN A 160 -5.97 9.66 -18.50
C ASN A 160 -5.05 9.53 -17.28
N ALA A 161 -3.91 10.22 -17.25
CA ALA A 161 -2.96 10.07 -16.15
C ALA A 161 -3.49 10.70 -14.85
N LEU A 162 -3.32 10.00 -13.74
CA LEU A 162 -3.71 10.45 -12.40
C LEU A 162 -2.48 10.68 -11.53
N PRO A 163 -2.39 11.82 -10.79
CA PRO A 163 -1.28 12.04 -9.87
C PRO A 163 -1.42 11.13 -8.64
N GLU A 164 -0.30 10.65 -8.09
CA GLU A 164 -0.32 9.97 -6.80
C GLU A 164 -0.95 10.87 -5.73
N GLY A 165 -1.74 10.26 -4.85
CA GLY A 165 -2.65 10.93 -3.93
C GLY A 165 -4.04 11.20 -4.49
N ALA A 166 -4.28 11.00 -5.80
CA ALA A 166 -5.61 11.10 -6.36
C ALA A 166 -6.56 10.10 -5.69
N ARG A 167 -7.68 10.61 -5.16
CA ARG A 167 -8.72 9.77 -4.56
C ARG A 167 -9.80 9.46 -5.58
N LEU A 168 -10.09 8.18 -5.74
CA LEU A 168 -11.23 7.67 -6.50
C LEU A 168 -12.30 7.18 -5.53
N ARG A 169 -13.56 7.31 -5.91
CA ARG A 169 -14.69 6.78 -5.14
C ARG A 169 -15.64 6.05 -6.07
N LEU A 170 -16.06 4.85 -5.68
CA LEU A 170 -17.12 4.15 -6.39
C LEU A 170 -18.42 4.94 -6.19
N ASP A 171 -19.17 5.16 -7.26
CA ASP A 171 -20.43 5.91 -7.22
C ASP A 171 -21.31 5.45 -6.04
N PRO A 172 -21.56 6.31 -5.02
CA PRO A 172 -22.29 5.92 -3.82
C PRO A 172 -23.77 5.62 -4.09
N SER A 173 -24.30 6.02 -5.26
CA SER A 173 -25.67 5.70 -5.68
C SER A 173 -25.79 4.34 -6.39
N LEU A 174 -24.66 3.72 -6.76
CA LEU A 174 -24.65 2.41 -7.39
C LEU A 174 -25.20 1.34 -6.44
N ASN A 175 -26.24 0.63 -6.87
CA ASN A 175 -26.79 -0.48 -6.10
C ASN A 175 -25.92 -1.73 -6.24
N LEU A 176 -25.04 -1.99 -5.25
CA LEU A 176 -24.12 -3.11 -5.29
C LEU A 176 -24.80 -4.49 -5.39
N LYS A 177 -26.08 -4.61 -4.99
CA LYS A 177 -26.83 -5.87 -5.07
C LYS A 177 -27.09 -6.34 -6.50
N THR A 178 -27.02 -5.44 -7.49
CA THR A 178 -27.27 -5.79 -8.89
C THR A 178 -26.05 -6.36 -9.60
N LEU A 179 -24.88 -6.39 -8.95
CA LEU A 179 -23.60 -6.70 -9.58
C LEU A 179 -23.18 -8.18 -9.43
N GLY A 180 -23.94 -9.01 -8.72
CA GLY A 180 -23.59 -10.43 -8.52
C GLY A 180 -22.27 -10.63 -7.74
N LEU A 181 -21.95 -9.70 -6.84
CA LEU A 181 -20.74 -9.73 -6.02
C LEU A 181 -20.78 -10.90 -5.03
N ASN A 182 -19.66 -11.57 -4.86
CA ASN A 182 -19.44 -12.45 -3.71
C ASN A 182 -19.17 -11.62 -2.43
N LYS A 183 -18.99 -12.31 -1.30
CA LYS A 183 -18.86 -11.64 0.00
C LYS A 183 -17.65 -10.69 0.10
N TYR A 184 -16.50 -11.09 -0.43
CA TYR A 184 -15.30 -10.24 -0.36
C TYR A 184 -15.41 -9.06 -1.35
N GLU A 185 -15.94 -9.29 -2.56
CA GLU A 185 -16.20 -8.23 -3.55
C GLU A 185 -17.18 -7.18 -2.98
N LEU A 186 -18.26 -7.61 -2.33
CA LEU A 186 -19.23 -6.71 -1.68
C LEU A 186 -18.60 -5.88 -0.56
N THR A 187 -17.75 -6.51 0.25
CA THR A 187 -17.00 -5.84 1.32
C THR A 187 -16.09 -4.74 0.77
N ILE A 188 -15.33 -5.06 -0.29
CA ILE A 188 -14.42 -4.13 -0.97
C ILE A 188 -15.20 -2.99 -1.64
N ALA A 189 -16.25 -3.31 -2.41
CA ALA A 189 -17.06 -2.31 -3.11
C ALA A 189 -17.76 -1.34 -2.13
N THR A 190 -18.22 -1.84 -0.98
CA THR A 190 -18.79 -1.01 0.09
C THR A 190 -17.76 -0.04 0.64
N ALA A 191 -16.53 -0.50 0.86
CA ALA A 191 -15.42 0.36 1.29
C ALA A 191 -15.08 1.42 0.22
N MET A 192 -15.08 1.04 -1.06
CA MET A 192 -14.86 1.95 -2.17
C MET A 192 -15.97 3.01 -2.31
N GLN A 193 -17.22 2.72 -1.96
CA GLN A 193 -18.29 3.72 -1.91
C GLN A 193 -18.12 4.67 -0.71
N LYS A 194 -17.82 4.12 0.47
CA LYS A 194 -17.78 4.88 1.72
C LYS A 194 -16.50 5.69 1.92
N TYR A 195 -15.37 5.07 1.63
CA TYR A 195 -14.02 5.62 1.87
C TYR A 195 -13.23 5.83 0.59
N GLY A 196 -13.63 5.23 -0.53
CA GLY A 196 -12.86 5.33 -1.78
C GLY A 196 -11.49 4.67 -1.68
N MET A 197 -10.64 5.02 -2.63
CA MET A 197 -9.28 4.52 -2.74
C MET A 197 -8.33 5.61 -3.24
N ILE A 198 -7.07 5.56 -2.84
CA ILE A 198 -6.08 6.61 -3.08
C ILE A 198 -4.90 6.03 -3.86
N LEU A 199 -4.50 6.71 -4.94
CA LEU A 199 -3.39 6.28 -5.79
C LEU A 199 -2.10 6.38 -4.99
N GLY A 200 -1.44 5.25 -4.76
CA GLY A 200 -0.25 5.16 -3.91
C GLY A 200 1.01 4.67 -4.59
N ASP A 201 0.90 4.13 -5.81
CA ASP A 201 2.02 3.60 -6.59
C ASP A 201 1.73 3.57 -8.10
N THR A 202 2.80 3.55 -8.88
CA THR A 202 2.78 3.15 -10.30
C THR A 202 2.89 1.64 -10.43
N SER A 203 2.11 1.01 -11.32
CA SER A 203 2.25 -0.43 -11.60
C SER A 203 1.86 -0.81 -13.03
N GLY A 204 2.12 -2.06 -13.43
CA GLY A 204 1.73 -2.56 -14.76
C GLY A 204 0.22 -2.76 -14.97
N GLY A 205 -0.62 -2.56 -13.95
CA GLY A 205 -2.06 -2.77 -14.04
C GLY A 205 -2.85 -1.97 -13.01
N PHE A 206 -4.17 -2.09 -13.04
CA PHE A 206 -5.05 -1.41 -12.09
C PHE A 206 -5.39 -2.34 -10.92
N THR A 207 -4.75 -2.13 -9.77
CA THR A 207 -4.81 -3.07 -8.64
C THR A 207 -4.95 -2.38 -7.29
N ILE A 208 -5.67 -3.00 -6.36
CA ILE A 208 -5.56 -2.73 -4.91
C ILE A 208 -4.70 -3.80 -4.24
N TYR A 209 -4.39 -3.65 -2.96
CA TYR A 209 -3.49 -4.55 -2.24
C TYR A 209 -4.22 -5.36 -1.17
N ALA A 210 -3.96 -6.66 -1.09
CA ALA A 210 -4.25 -7.48 0.09
C ALA A 210 -2.98 -7.76 0.89
N GLN A 211 -3.08 -7.92 2.21
CA GLN A 211 -1.97 -8.40 3.02
C GLN A 211 -1.45 -9.73 2.46
N HIS A 212 -0.13 -9.83 2.27
CA HIS A 212 0.46 -11.04 1.70
C HIS A 212 0.24 -12.24 2.64
N PRO A 213 -0.29 -13.38 2.16
CA PRO A 213 -0.67 -14.52 2.99
C PRO A 213 0.53 -15.18 3.68
N GLN A 214 1.75 -15.03 3.15
CA GLN A 214 2.98 -15.47 3.83
C GLN A 214 3.14 -14.92 5.26
N SER A 215 2.65 -13.70 5.51
CA SER A 215 2.75 -13.08 6.83
C SER A 215 1.63 -13.49 7.79
N VAL A 216 0.58 -14.14 7.25
CA VAL A 216 -0.60 -14.64 7.98
C VAL A 216 -1.06 -15.98 7.40
N PRO A 217 -0.25 -17.07 7.50
CA PRO A 217 -0.53 -18.33 6.83
C PRO A 217 -1.92 -18.89 7.19
N GLY A 218 -2.70 -19.28 6.17
CA GLY A 218 -4.06 -19.82 6.33
C GLY A 218 -5.14 -18.80 6.67
N ALA A 219 -4.81 -17.53 6.94
CA ALA A 219 -5.80 -16.54 7.37
C ALA A 219 -6.85 -16.24 6.29
N PHE A 220 -6.49 -16.38 5.01
CA PHE A 220 -7.36 -16.15 3.86
C PHE A 220 -8.07 -17.40 3.33
N THR A 221 -7.84 -18.58 3.92
CA THR A 221 -8.47 -19.83 3.49
C THR A 221 -9.99 -19.71 3.54
N GLY A 222 -10.64 -19.97 2.39
CA GLY A 222 -12.10 -19.85 2.24
C GLY A 222 -12.62 -18.41 2.14
N LEU A 223 -11.75 -17.39 2.22
CA LEU A 223 -12.11 -15.98 2.04
C LEU A 223 -11.83 -15.49 0.61
N LEU A 224 -10.69 -15.90 0.04
CA LEU A 224 -10.24 -15.52 -1.30
C LEU A 224 -9.90 -16.77 -2.12
N PRO A 225 -9.94 -16.69 -3.46
CA PRO A 225 -9.41 -17.74 -4.33
C PRO A 225 -7.89 -17.92 -4.13
N ASP A 226 -7.39 -19.12 -4.38
CA ASP A 226 -5.97 -19.47 -4.17
C ASP A 226 -5.06 -19.00 -5.32
N ASP A 227 -5.23 -17.77 -5.78
CA ASP A 227 -4.52 -17.20 -6.93
C ASP A 227 -3.48 -16.14 -6.52
N THR A 228 -2.60 -15.78 -7.45
CA THR A 228 -1.62 -14.70 -7.27
C THR A 228 -2.27 -13.33 -7.19
N TRP A 229 -3.30 -13.12 -8.02
CA TRP A 229 -4.13 -11.93 -8.05
C TRP A 229 -5.59 -12.36 -7.90
N VAL A 230 -6.39 -11.53 -7.23
CA VAL A 230 -7.82 -11.75 -7.11
C VAL A 230 -8.54 -10.89 -8.15
N ASP A 231 -9.42 -11.52 -8.93
CA ASP A 231 -10.26 -10.82 -9.90
C ASP A 231 -11.34 -9.99 -9.20
N LEU A 232 -11.42 -8.70 -9.54
CA LEU A 232 -12.42 -7.75 -9.03
C LEU A 232 -13.22 -7.10 -10.16
N THR A 233 -13.23 -7.68 -11.36
CA THR A 233 -13.86 -7.09 -12.56
C THR A 233 -15.38 -6.91 -12.46
N LYS A 234 -16.06 -7.55 -11.50
CA LYS A 234 -17.48 -7.28 -11.22
C LYS A 234 -17.72 -5.90 -10.60
N ILE A 235 -16.68 -5.26 -10.06
CA ILE A 235 -16.76 -3.88 -9.57
C ILE A 235 -16.53 -2.96 -10.78
N PRO A 236 -17.55 -2.19 -11.20
CA PRO A 236 -17.50 -1.47 -12.47
C PRO A 236 -16.62 -0.22 -12.37
N THR A 237 -15.45 -0.25 -13.00
CA THR A 237 -14.46 0.85 -12.96
C THR A 237 -14.92 2.11 -13.69
N ASP A 238 -15.85 1.99 -14.63
CA ASP A 238 -16.52 3.12 -15.29
C ASP A 238 -17.43 3.90 -14.34
N ARG A 239 -17.78 3.31 -13.18
CA ARG A 239 -18.54 3.97 -12.09
C ARG A 239 -17.63 4.60 -11.04
N LEU A 240 -16.32 4.62 -11.24
CA LEU A 240 -15.39 5.36 -10.38
C LEU A 240 -15.42 6.85 -10.71
N GLN A 241 -15.51 7.65 -9.67
CA GLN A 241 -15.45 9.10 -9.71
C GLN A 241 -14.08 9.57 -9.24
N VAL A 242 -13.36 10.34 -10.06
CA VAL A 242 -12.18 11.07 -9.60
C VAL A 242 -12.65 12.21 -8.71
N MET A 243 -12.25 12.19 -7.45
CA MET A 243 -12.60 13.26 -6.51
C MET A 243 -11.83 14.53 -6.88
N LYS A 244 -12.34 15.70 -6.46
CA LYS A 244 -11.67 16.98 -6.71
C LYS A 244 -10.21 16.93 -6.26
N LEU A 245 -9.29 17.11 -7.20
CA LEU A 245 -7.86 17.07 -6.94
C LEU A 245 -7.36 18.47 -6.56
N PRO A 246 -6.50 18.61 -5.53
CA PRO A 246 -5.75 19.84 -5.32
C PRO A 246 -4.67 20.00 -6.41
N ALA A 247 -3.98 21.13 -6.41
CA ALA A 247 -2.82 21.33 -7.28
C ALA A 247 -1.70 20.34 -6.93
N GLN A 248 -0.93 19.90 -7.94
CA GLN A 248 0.27 19.10 -7.70
C GLN A 248 1.30 19.94 -6.94
N SER A 249 1.95 19.33 -5.95
CA SER A 249 3.02 19.94 -5.16
C SER A 249 4.40 19.53 -5.66
N SER A 250 5.44 20.19 -5.14
CA SER A 250 6.83 19.86 -5.45
C SER A 250 7.12 18.38 -5.15
N ASN A 251 7.87 17.72 -6.05
CA ASN A 251 8.31 16.34 -5.85
C ASN A 251 9.63 16.21 -5.08
N LYS A 252 10.08 17.29 -4.43
CA LYS A 252 11.27 17.26 -3.57
C LYS A 252 10.99 16.37 -2.37
N SER A 253 11.93 15.49 -2.04
CA SER A 253 11.80 14.55 -0.94
C SER A 253 13.01 14.59 -0.03
N PHE A 254 12.78 14.30 1.25
CA PHE A 254 13.78 14.32 2.31
C PHE A 254 13.30 13.48 3.47
N VAL A 255 14.24 13.08 4.34
CA VAL A 255 13.91 12.36 5.56
C VAL A 255 13.35 13.34 6.59
N VAL A 256 12.26 12.95 7.24
CA VAL A 256 11.70 13.67 8.40
C VAL A 256 11.83 12.78 9.63
N GLY A 257 12.62 13.27 10.59
CA GLY A 257 12.84 12.62 11.87
C GLY A 257 11.57 12.49 12.68
N ASN A 258 11.40 11.33 13.33
CA ASN A 258 10.34 11.06 14.27
C ASN A 258 10.78 9.97 15.28
N ARG A 259 9.93 9.71 16.28
CA ARG A 259 10.22 8.76 17.37
C ARG A 259 10.50 7.32 16.92
N CYS A 260 10.12 6.93 15.70
CA CYS A 260 10.26 5.56 15.18
C CYS A 260 11.48 5.36 14.28
N ASN A 261 11.93 6.39 13.56
CA ASN A 261 13.07 6.28 12.63
C ASN A 261 14.37 6.83 13.20
N GLY A 262 14.31 7.69 14.22
CA GLY A 262 15.49 8.09 15.02
C GLY A 262 16.58 8.80 14.22
N TRP A 263 16.19 9.46 13.13
CA TRP A 263 17.05 10.38 12.36
C TRP A 263 16.73 11.83 12.69
#